data_AF-A0A1Q9AWX2-F1
#
_entry.id   AF-A0A1Q9AWX2-F1
#
_cell.length_a   1.000
_cell.length_b   1.000
_cell.length_c   1.000
_cell.angle_alpha   90.00
_cell.angle_beta   90.00
_cell.angle_gamma   90.00
#
_symmetry.space_group_name_H-M   'P 1'
#
loop_
_entity.id
_entity.type
_entity.pdbx_description
1 polymer ?
#
loop_
_entity_poly.entity_id
_entity_poly.type
_entity_poly.pdbx_seq_one_letter_code
_entity_poly.pdbx_strand_id
1 'polypeptide(L)' 'MRPRLRKFIGTILIVLLVITYALVATTLAAAFLGAAPWWIHLLYFFLSGLLWVLPAMLIIKWMERPA' A
#
# COMPACT_ATOMS: atom_id res chain seq x y z
N MET A 1 -0.73 24.72 7.79
CA MET A 1 -0.45 24.57 6.33
C MET A 1 -1.75 24.72 5.55
N ARG A 2 -1.73 25.35 4.36
CA ARG A 2 -2.95 25.52 3.55
C ARG A 2 -3.59 24.14 3.24
N PRO A 3 -4.90 23.92 3.50
CA PRO A 3 -5.56 22.61 3.35
C PRO A 3 -5.39 21.96 1.98
N ARG A 4 -5.27 22.78 0.92
CA ARG A 4 -5.08 22.33 -0.47
C ARG A 4 -3.72 21.65 -0.70
N LEU A 5 -2.66 22.08 0.00
CA LEU A 5 -1.32 21.54 -0.17
C LEU A 5 -1.15 20.16 0.51
N ARG A 6 -1.77 19.97 1.67
CA ARG A 6 -1.80 18.66 2.36
C ARG A 6 -2.49 17.59 1.52
N LYS A 7 -3.57 17.95 0.82
CA LYS A 7 -4.27 17.03 -0.10
C LYS A 7 -3.38 16.64 -1.29
N PHE A 8 -2.68 17.59 -1.90
CA PHE A 8 -1.76 17.30 -3.01
C PHE A 8 -0.62 16.37 -2.61
N ILE A 9 0.05 16.67 -1.48
CA ILE A 9 1.13 15.83 -0.96
C ILE A 9 0.62 14.44 -0.58
N GLY A 10 -0.56 14.37 0.06
CA GLY A 10 -1.18 13.10 0.42
C GLY A 10 -1.47 12.21 -0.77
N THR A 11 -1.97 12.76 -1.88
CA THR A 11 -2.17 12.00 -3.13
C THR A 11 -0.86 11.42 -3.65
N ILE A 12 0.22 12.22 -3.69
CA ILE A 12 1.54 11.75 -4.13
C ILE A 12 2.06 10.64 -3.21
N LEU A 13 1.92 10.80 -1.89
CA LEU A 13 2.32 9.80 -0.91
C LEU A 13 1.57 8.47 -1.10
N ILE A 14 0.26 8.52 -1.37
CA ILE A 14 -0.53 7.32 -1.65
C ILE A 14 -0.03 6.63 -2.92
N VAL A 15 0.21 7.38 -4.00
CA VAL A 15 0.73 6.81 -5.26
C VAL A 15 2.08 6.15 -5.05
N LEU A 16 3.03 6.84 -4.39
CA LEU A 16 4.34 6.28 -4.07
C LEU A 16 4.25 5.04 -3.19
N LEU A 17 3.35 5.06 -2.20
CA LEU A 17 3.09 3.92 -1.33
C LEU A 17 2.62 2.73 -2.13
N VAL A 18 1.62 2.90 -3.00
CA VAL A 18 1.06 1.81 -3.81
C VAL A 18 2.11 1.21 -4.73
N ILE A 19 2.89 2.04 -5.42
CA ILE A 19 3.96 1.57 -6.32
C ILE A 19 5.01 0.79 -5.54
N THR A 20 5.55 1.38 -4.47
CA THR A 20 6.60 0.75 -3.66
C THR A 20 6.10 -0.56 -3.07
N TYR A 21 4.87 -0.57 -2.54
CA TYR A 21 4.28 -1.74 -1.94
C TYR A 21 4.03 -2.86 -2.95
N ALA A 22 3.51 -2.53 -4.15
CA ALA A 22 3.32 -3.51 -5.21
C ALA A 22 4.65 -4.14 -5.63
N LEU A 23 5.70 -3.34 -5.80
CA LEU A 23 7.03 -3.85 -6.12
C LEU A 23 7.57 -4.77 -5.03
N VAL A 24 7.46 -4.37 -3.75
CA VAL A 24 7.88 -5.21 -2.61
C VAL A 24 7.07 -6.50 -2.54
N ALA A 25 5.74 -6.43 -2.63
CA ALA A 25 4.89 -7.61 -2.54
C ALA A 25 5.18 -8.62 -3.67
N THR A 26 5.40 -8.13 -4.90
CA THR A 26 5.67 -8.99 -6.05
C THR A 26 7.08 -9.55 -6.03
N THR A 27 8.08 -8.77 -5.60
CA THR A 27 9.46 -9.27 -5.43
C THR A 27 9.57 -10.31 -4.34
N LEU A 28 8.91 -10.10 -3.19
CA LEU A 28 8.81 -11.10 -2.12
C LEU A 28 8.09 -12.37 -2.59
N ALA A 29 6.99 -12.23 -3.34
CA ALA A 29 6.30 -13.38 -3.93
C ALA A 29 7.20 -14.18 -4.87
N ALA A 30 7.93 -13.50 -5.76
CA ALA A 30 8.84 -14.15 -6.70
C ALA A 30 10.04 -14.81 -5.98
N ALA A 31 10.60 -14.15 -4.96
CA ALA A 31 11.78 -14.61 -4.25
C ALA A 31 11.50 -15.79 -3.31
N PHE A 32 10.35 -15.80 -2.61
CA PHE A 32 10.08 -16.76 -1.55
C PHE A 32 8.99 -17.78 -1.89
N LEU A 33 8.09 -17.46 -2.82
CA LEU A 33 6.92 -18.31 -3.13
C LEU A 33 7.00 -18.99 -4.50
N GLY A 34 8.13 -18.94 -5.22
CA GLY A 34 8.20 -19.48 -6.59
C GLY A 34 7.80 -20.95 -6.76
N ALA A 35 8.04 -21.81 -5.76
CA ALA A 35 7.65 -23.22 -5.75
C ALA A 35 6.41 -23.50 -4.89
N ALA A 36 5.75 -22.47 -4.36
CA ALA A 36 4.62 -22.62 -3.47
C ALA A 36 3.35 -23.07 -4.23
N PRO A 37 2.45 -23.82 -3.58
CA PRO A 37 1.14 -24.11 -4.13
C PRO A 37 0.30 -22.86 -4.41
N TRP A 38 -0.61 -22.96 -5.38
CA TRP A 38 -1.50 -21.87 -5.81
C TRP A 38 -2.31 -21.21 -4.67
N TRP A 39 -2.73 -21.98 -3.66
CA TRP A 39 -3.50 -21.46 -2.53
C TRP A 39 -2.66 -20.58 -1.60
N ILE A 40 -1.33 -20.81 -1.52
CA ILE A 40 -0.43 -19.93 -0.77
C ILE A 40 -0.28 -18.60 -1.48
N HIS A 41 -0.14 -18.62 -2.82
CA HIS A 41 -0.13 -17.38 -3.60
C HIS A 41 -1.43 -16.59 -3.42
N LEU A 42 -2.58 -17.27 -3.47
CA LEU A 42 -3.87 -16.63 -3.24
C LEU A 42 -3.92 -15.96 -1.86
N LEU A 43 -3.57 -16.69 -0.81
CA LEU A 43 -3.60 -16.16 0.55
C LEU A 43 -2.60 -15.02 0.74
N TYR A 44 -1.40 -15.15 0.18
CA TYR A 44 -0.37 -14.11 0.23
C TYR A 44 -0.85 -12.82 -0.44
N PHE A 45 -1.34 -12.90 -1.69
CA PHE A 45 -1.84 -11.72 -2.40
C PHE A 45 -3.09 -11.13 -1.77
N PHE A 46 -3.97 -11.96 -1.22
CA PHE A 46 -5.15 -11.51 -0.47
C PHE A 46 -4.75 -10.72 0.79
N LEU A 47 -3.87 -11.29 1.62
CA LEU A 47 -3.40 -10.64 2.84
C LEU A 47 -2.54 -9.41 2.55
N SER A 48 -1.62 -9.50 1.59
CA SER A 48 -0.81 -8.35 1.17
C SER A 48 -1.68 -7.25 0.58
N GLY A 49 -2.72 -7.62 -0.18
CA GLY A 49 -3.73 -6.72 -0.73
C GLY A 49 -4.62 -6.07 0.34
N LEU A 50 -4.73 -6.66 1.53
CA LEU A 50 -5.44 -6.04 2.64
C LEU A 50 -4.51 -5.19 3.51
N LEU A 51 -3.27 -5.64 3.70
CA LEU A 51 -2.28 -5.01 4.58
C LEU A 51 -1.96 -3.56 4.15
N TRP A 52 -1.86 -3.27 2.84
CA TRP A 52 -1.54 -1.92 2.36
C TRP A 52 -2.66 -0.90 2.59
N VAL A 53 -3.89 -1.35 2.86
CA VAL A 53 -5.01 -0.46 3.20
C VAL A 53 -4.72 0.27 4.51
N LEU A 54 -4.07 -0.37 5.47
CA LEU A 54 -3.74 0.24 6.76
C LEU A 54 -2.89 1.51 6.62
N PRO A 55 -1.73 1.50 5.94
CA PRO A 55 -0.96 2.73 5.77
C PRO A 55 -1.64 3.73 4.82
N ALA A 56 -2.41 3.29 3.83
CA ALA A 56 -3.22 4.20 3.02
C ALA A 56 -4.25 4.95 3.87
N MET A 57 -4.93 4.27 4.79
CA MET A 57 -5.87 4.88 5.75
C MET A 57 -5.18 5.90 6.66
N LEU A 58 -3.95 5.63 7.11
CA LEU A 58 -3.19 6.59 7.92
C LEU A 58 -2.89 7.88 7.15
N ILE A 59 -2.52 7.77 5.87
CA ILE A 59 -2.27 8.93 5.01
C ILE A 59 -3.57 9.71 4.77
N ILE A 60 -4.67 9.03 4.45
CA ILE A 60 -5.99 9.66 4.23
C ILE A 60 -6.47 10.37 5.51
N LYS A 61 -6.40 9.70 6.66
CA LYS A 61 -6.74 10.31 7.96
C LYS A 61 -5.90 11.54 8.24
N TRP A 62 -4.61 11.52 7.89
CA TRP A 62 -3.75 12.69 7.97
C TRP A 62 -4.14 13.78 6.96
N MET A 63 -4.61 13.45 5.77
CA MET A 63 -5.09 14.43 4.79
C MET A 63 -6.39 15.12 5.23
N GLU A 64 -7.28 14.38 5.88
CA GLU A 64 -8.62 14.86 6.28
C GLU A 64 -8.64 15.59 7.61
N ARG A 65 -7.62 15.38 8.46
CA ARG A 65 -7.56 15.99 9.80
C ARG A 65 -7.64 17.52 9.68
N PRO A 66 -8.71 18.16 10.20
CA PRO A 66 -8.85 19.62 10.21
C PRO A 66 -7.64 20.26 10.89
N ALA A 67 -7.19 21.38 10.35
CA ALA A 67 -6.14 22.19 11.00
C ALA A 67 -6.72 22.93 12.20
#